data_AF-A0A6I7YD72-F1
#
_entry.id   AF-A0A6I7YD72-F1
#
_cell.length_a   1.000
_cell.length_b   1.000
_cell.length_c   1.000
_cell.angle_alpha   90.00
_cell.angle_beta   90.00
_cell.angle_gamma   90.00
#
_symmetry.space_group_name_H-M   'P 1'
#
loop_
_entity.id
_entity.type
_entity.pdbx_description
1 polymer ?
#
loop_
_entity_poly.entity_id
_entity_poly.type
_entity_poly.pdbx_seq_one_letter_code
_entity_poly.pdbx_strand_id
1 'polypeptide(L)'
;MVGTPTAPVSTPSATAPRCRSLVVPPEVKEAVTAAYRRAQPGLTHFVPVKGTFYYGECGGVFHAGTSFTPTADATEGELVQLQDAGGAEKYFTKSGGGAWTFVASDGFPRDARGCAAVPEIPARLAELWDDCLARP
;
A
#
# COMPACT_ATOMS: atom_id res chain seq x y z
N MET A 1 -8.46 33.78 -49.44
CA MET A 1 -8.99 33.00 -48.30
C MET A 1 -7.82 32.27 -47.69
N VAL A 2 -7.28 32.74 -46.56
CA VAL A 2 -6.14 32.10 -45.89
C VAL A 2 -6.65 31.62 -44.53
N GLY A 3 -6.84 30.31 -44.42
CA GLY A 3 -7.32 29.66 -43.21
C GLY A 3 -6.24 29.64 -42.14
N THR A 4 -6.55 30.16 -40.97
CA THR A 4 -5.69 30.13 -39.79
C THR A 4 -5.59 28.69 -39.27
N PRO A 5 -4.38 28.15 -38.98
CA PRO A 5 -4.27 26.87 -38.31
C PRO A 5 -4.67 27.03 -36.84
N THR A 6 -5.81 26.44 -36.46
CA THR A 6 -6.22 26.28 -35.06
C THR A 6 -5.24 25.33 -34.39
N ALA A 7 -4.41 25.86 -33.48
CA ALA A 7 -3.58 25.05 -32.61
C ALA A 7 -4.47 24.12 -31.76
N PRO A 8 -4.08 22.85 -31.52
CA PRO A 8 -4.82 21.99 -30.61
C PRO A 8 -4.83 22.65 -29.22
N VAL A 9 -6.04 22.82 -28.68
CA VAL A 9 -6.24 23.19 -27.28
C VAL A 9 -5.60 22.08 -26.45
N SER A 10 -4.44 22.36 -25.85
CA SER A 10 -3.87 21.51 -24.82
C SER A 10 -4.87 21.47 -23.67
N THR A 11 -5.67 20.41 -23.61
CA THR A 11 -6.42 20.03 -22.41
C THR A 11 -5.43 20.10 -21.25
N PRO A 12 -5.74 20.77 -20.12
CA PRO A 12 -4.83 20.76 -18.99
C PRO A 12 -4.59 19.29 -18.64
N SER A 13 -3.32 18.86 -18.73
CA SER A 13 -2.88 17.59 -18.16
C SER A 13 -3.58 17.45 -16.82
N ALA A 14 -4.40 16.41 -16.66
CA ALA A 14 -4.98 16.07 -15.38
C ALA A 14 -3.88 16.26 -14.34
N THR A 15 -4.05 17.24 -13.46
CA THR A 15 -3.03 17.59 -12.47
C THR A 15 -2.67 16.28 -11.82
N ALA A 16 -1.42 15.83 -12.01
CA ALA A 16 -0.99 14.54 -11.49
C ALA A 16 -1.44 14.50 -10.02
N PRO A 17 -2.16 13.45 -9.61
CA PRO A 17 -2.74 13.42 -8.28
C PRO A 17 -1.62 13.72 -7.28
N ARG A 18 -1.83 14.73 -6.44
CA ARG A 18 -0.81 15.16 -5.49
C ARG A 18 -0.65 14.04 -4.47
N CYS A 19 0.38 13.22 -4.66
CA CYS A 19 0.71 12.19 -3.69
C CYS A 19 1.42 12.82 -2.49
N ARG A 20 1.12 12.33 -1.29
CA ARG A 20 1.77 12.73 -0.04
C ARG A 20 1.96 11.52 0.86
N SER A 21 3.14 11.42 1.46
CA SER A 21 3.38 10.51 2.57
C SER A 21 2.80 11.13 3.84
N LEU A 22 2.13 10.32 4.65
CA LEU A 22 1.40 10.76 5.83
C LEU A 22 1.91 10.01 7.06
N VAL A 23 1.83 10.66 8.22
CA VAL A 23 2.08 9.98 9.49
C VAL A 23 0.97 8.98 9.73
N VAL A 24 1.33 7.75 10.07
CA VAL A 24 0.38 6.66 10.31
C VAL A 24 -0.32 6.86 11.65
N PRO A 25 -1.62 7.22 11.70
CA PRO A 25 -2.35 7.23 12.95
C PRO A 25 -2.64 5.79 13.42
N PRO A 26 -2.84 5.56 14.74
CA PRO A 26 -3.14 4.23 15.28
C PRO A 26 -4.40 3.62 14.65
N GLU A 27 -5.43 4.44 14.40
CA GLU A 27 -6.69 4.00 13.78
C GLU A 27 -6.49 3.41 12.37
N VAL A 28 -5.53 3.94 11.59
CA VAL A 28 -5.22 3.38 10.26
C VAL A 28 -4.56 2.02 10.41
N LYS A 29 -3.66 1.85 11.39
CA LYS A 29 -3.03 0.54 11.66
C LYS A 29 -4.07 -0.50 12.03
N GLU A 30 -4.99 -0.16 12.93
CA GLU A 30 -6.09 -1.04 13.33
C GLU A 30 -7.01 -1.37 12.14
N ALA A 31 -7.40 -0.37 11.35
CA ALA A 31 -8.30 -0.57 10.22
C ALA A 31 -7.65 -1.40 9.09
N VAL A 32 -6.35 -1.22 8.82
CA VAL A 32 -5.58 -2.03 7.88
C VAL A 32 -5.40 -3.46 8.40
N THR A 33 -5.09 -3.64 9.69
CA THR A 33 -4.99 -4.96 10.33
C THR A 33 -6.33 -5.70 10.22
N ALA A 34 -7.45 -5.02 10.48
CA ALA A 34 -8.78 -5.58 10.33
C ALA A 34 -9.10 -5.93 8.87
N ALA A 35 -8.64 -5.13 7.89
CA ALA A 35 -8.78 -5.45 6.48
C ALA A 35 -8.01 -6.71 6.10
N TYR A 36 -6.79 -6.88 6.62
CA TYR A 36 -6.00 -8.06 6.36
C TYR A 36 -6.61 -9.32 6.99
N ARG A 37 -7.14 -9.22 8.23
CA ARG A 37 -7.89 -10.32 8.87
C ARG A 37 -9.08 -10.78 8.03
N ARG A 38 -9.79 -9.84 7.40
CA ARG A 38 -10.90 -10.18 6.49
C ARG A 38 -10.42 -10.84 5.20
N ALA A 39 -9.25 -10.45 4.69
CA ALA A 39 -8.67 -11.02 3.48
C ALA A 39 -8.07 -12.42 3.71
N GLN A 40 -7.62 -12.72 4.93
CA GLN A 40 -7.05 -14.01 5.30
C GLN A 40 -7.83 -14.68 6.44
N PRO A 41 -8.95 -15.35 6.13
CA PRO A 41 -9.70 -16.09 7.12
C PRO A 41 -8.83 -17.19 7.74
N GLY A 42 -8.69 -17.18 9.07
CA GLY A 42 -7.84 -18.10 9.83
C GLY A 42 -6.55 -17.47 10.36
N LEU A 43 -6.21 -16.26 9.90
CA LEU A 43 -5.13 -15.46 10.50
C LEU A 43 -5.73 -14.43 11.45
N THR A 44 -5.46 -14.57 12.74
CA THR A 44 -6.09 -13.74 13.79
C THR A 44 -5.04 -13.12 14.72
N HIS A 45 -4.03 -13.89 15.07
CA HIS A 45 -2.99 -13.56 16.04
C HIS A 45 -1.76 -12.93 15.37
N PHE A 46 -1.92 -11.72 14.85
CA PHE A 46 -0.85 -10.98 14.20
C PHE A 46 -0.96 -9.48 14.44
N VAL A 47 0.18 -8.80 14.31
CA VAL A 47 0.29 -7.35 14.42
C VAL A 47 1.20 -6.79 13.33
N PRO A 48 0.98 -5.54 12.89
CA PRO A 48 1.92 -4.85 12.01
C PRO A 48 3.31 -4.79 12.65
N VAL A 49 4.36 -5.08 11.87
CA VAL A 49 5.73 -4.97 12.35
C VAL A 49 6.00 -3.50 12.70
N LYS A 50 6.58 -3.26 13.87
CA LYS A 50 6.90 -1.90 14.29
C LYS A 50 7.91 -1.29 13.34
N GLY A 51 7.66 -0.06 12.97
CA GLY A 51 8.49 0.66 12.03
C GLY A 51 8.06 0.46 10.59
N THR A 52 7.59 -0.72 10.13
CA THR A 52 7.38 -1.06 8.70
C THR A 52 6.19 -0.40 8.00
N PHE A 53 5.39 0.35 8.74
CA PHE A 53 4.13 0.86 8.21
C PHE A 53 4.33 2.11 7.34
N TYR A 54 4.01 2.00 6.06
CA TYR A 54 3.86 3.10 5.11
C TYR A 54 2.41 3.57 5.07
N TYR A 55 2.21 4.88 5.00
CA TYR A 55 0.89 5.48 4.82
C TYR A 55 1.01 6.74 3.99
N GLY A 56 0.03 6.96 3.15
CA GLY A 56 0.01 8.09 2.26
C GLY A 56 -1.28 8.14 1.48
N GLU A 57 -1.40 9.20 0.70
CA GLU A 57 -2.59 9.45 -0.09
C GLU A 57 -2.16 10.00 -1.44
N CYS A 58 -2.86 9.59 -2.49
CA CYS A 58 -2.76 10.21 -3.79
C CYS A 58 -4.14 10.43 -4.41
N GLY A 59 -4.49 11.69 -4.67
CA GLY A 59 -5.72 12.05 -5.35
C GLY A 59 -7.00 11.55 -4.66
N GLY A 60 -7.04 11.56 -3.32
CA GLY A 60 -8.20 11.07 -2.55
C GLY A 60 -8.25 9.56 -2.32
N VAL A 61 -7.24 8.81 -2.77
CA VAL A 61 -7.06 7.39 -2.44
C VAL A 61 -5.93 7.27 -1.43
N PHE A 62 -6.24 6.68 -0.29
CA PHE A 62 -5.27 6.33 0.74
C PHE A 62 -4.62 5.00 0.40
N HIS A 63 -3.32 4.92 0.61
CA HIS A 63 -2.53 3.72 0.45
C HIS A 63 -1.77 3.45 1.74
N ALA A 64 -1.65 2.18 2.09
CA ALA A 64 -0.85 1.73 3.22
C ALA A 64 -0.05 0.49 2.83
N GLY A 65 1.16 0.38 3.39
CA GLY A 65 2.02 -0.79 3.27
C GLY A 65 2.45 -1.24 4.66
N THR A 66 2.33 -2.52 4.99
CA THR A 66 2.92 -3.04 6.23
C THR A 66 3.21 -4.54 6.13
N SER A 67 4.32 -5.00 6.67
CA SER A 67 4.52 -6.43 7.00
C SER A 67 3.87 -6.79 8.34
N PHE A 68 3.52 -8.07 8.53
CA PHE A 68 2.89 -8.56 9.75
C PHE A 68 3.75 -9.62 10.43
N THR A 69 3.73 -9.63 11.77
CA THR A 69 4.40 -10.63 12.59
C THR A 69 3.41 -11.30 13.53
N PRO A 70 3.58 -12.61 13.82
CA PRO A 70 2.71 -13.30 14.77
C PRO A 70 2.80 -12.69 16.17
N THR A 71 1.68 -12.72 16.88
CA THR A 71 1.66 -12.44 18.34
C THR A 71 2.01 -13.69 19.13
N ALA A 72 2.27 -13.54 20.44
CA ALA A 72 2.60 -14.66 21.32
C ALA A 72 1.51 -15.75 21.36
N ASP A 73 0.25 -15.37 21.12
CA ASP A 73 -0.91 -16.28 21.10
C ASP A 73 -1.13 -16.97 19.74
N ALA A 74 -0.24 -16.78 18.76
CA ALA A 74 -0.39 -17.38 17.44
C ALA A 74 -0.29 -18.90 17.48
N THR A 75 -1.23 -19.57 16.83
CA THR A 75 -1.24 -21.02 16.67
C THR A 75 -0.15 -21.48 15.69
N GLU A 76 0.26 -22.76 15.74
CA GLU A 76 1.25 -23.30 14.78
C GLU A 76 0.83 -23.09 13.32
N GLY A 77 -0.46 -23.23 13.00
CA GLY A 77 -0.97 -22.98 11.65
C GLY A 77 -0.82 -21.51 11.22
N GLU A 78 -1.00 -20.56 12.15
CA GLU A 78 -0.78 -19.14 11.88
C GLU A 78 0.71 -18.80 11.76
N LEU A 79 1.57 -19.45 12.54
CA LEU A 79 3.02 -19.29 12.45
C LEU A 79 3.57 -19.76 11.10
N VAL A 80 3.06 -20.87 10.56
CA VAL A 80 3.43 -21.34 9.22
C VAL A 80 2.93 -20.37 8.16
N GLN A 81 1.65 -19.98 8.21
CA GLN A 81 1.10 -19.02 7.25
C GLN A 81 1.81 -17.66 7.28
N LEU A 82 2.22 -17.17 8.45
CA LEU A 82 2.96 -15.90 8.57
C LEU A 82 4.44 -16.01 8.17
N GLN A 83 5.03 -17.20 8.15
CA GLN A 83 6.35 -17.37 7.55
C GLN A 83 6.29 -17.20 6.03
N ASP A 84 5.28 -17.81 5.40
CA ASP A 84 5.10 -17.71 3.94
C ASP A 84 4.57 -16.33 3.52
N ALA A 85 3.57 -15.81 4.25
CA ALA A 85 2.88 -14.58 3.90
C ALA A 85 3.32 -13.36 4.72
N GLY A 86 3.61 -13.48 6.01
CA GLY A 86 3.79 -12.34 6.92
C GLY A 86 5.06 -11.52 6.69
N GLY A 87 6.14 -12.16 6.22
CA GLY A 87 7.40 -11.48 5.92
C GLY A 87 7.32 -10.50 4.75
N ALA A 88 6.51 -10.82 3.74
CA ALA A 88 6.30 -9.95 2.60
C ALA A 88 5.38 -8.76 2.95
N GLU A 89 5.77 -7.57 2.53
CA GLU A 89 4.96 -6.35 2.70
C GLU A 89 3.57 -6.56 2.10
N LYS A 90 2.55 -6.09 2.82
CA LYS A 90 1.16 -6.13 2.38
C LYS A 90 0.72 -4.72 2.07
N TYR A 91 0.10 -4.56 0.91
CA TYR A 91 -0.38 -3.27 0.42
C TYR A 91 -1.89 -3.20 0.45
N PHE A 92 -2.38 -2.05 0.85
CA PHE A 92 -3.79 -1.77 1.04
C PHE A 92 -4.14 -0.44 0.40
N THR A 93 -5.37 -0.35 -0.09
CA THR A 93 -5.92 0.91 -0.59
C THR A 93 -7.28 1.18 0.05
N LYS A 94 -7.62 2.47 0.10
CA LYS A 94 -8.90 2.97 0.57
C LYS A 94 -9.26 4.23 -0.21
N SER A 95 -10.35 4.20 -0.97
CA SER A 95 -10.93 5.41 -1.53
C SER A 95 -11.56 6.27 -0.42
N GLY A 96 -11.63 7.59 -0.60
CA GLY A 96 -12.14 8.53 0.39
C GLY A 96 -13.45 8.09 1.07
N GLY A 97 -13.41 7.88 2.39
CA GLY A 97 -14.54 7.42 3.21
C GLY A 97 -14.81 5.91 3.21
N GLY A 98 -14.16 5.13 2.34
CA GLY A 98 -14.37 3.68 2.21
C GLY A 98 -13.67 2.83 3.27
N ALA A 99 -13.82 1.51 3.14
CA ALA A 99 -13.05 0.54 3.91
C ALA A 99 -11.66 0.32 3.28
N TRP A 100 -10.70 -0.11 4.11
CA TRP A 100 -9.43 -0.60 3.62
C TRP A 100 -9.60 -1.97 2.95
N THR A 101 -8.93 -2.12 1.81
CA THR A 101 -8.93 -3.32 0.98
C THR A 101 -7.49 -3.75 0.75
N PHE A 102 -7.23 -5.03 0.95
CA PHE A 102 -5.96 -5.65 0.56
C PHE A 102 -5.88 -5.74 -0.95
N VAL A 103 -4.82 -5.20 -1.56
CA VAL A 103 -4.67 -5.16 -3.03
C VAL A 103 -3.53 -6.03 -3.53
N ALA A 104 -2.42 -6.08 -2.80
CA ALA A 104 -1.23 -6.76 -3.25
C ALA A 104 -0.33 -7.12 -2.06
N SER A 105 0.57 -8.07 -2.30
CA SER A 105 1.73 -8.33 -1.46
C SER A 105 2.99 -8.22 -2.29
N ASP A 106 4.11 -7.91 -1.66
CA ASP A 106 5.39 -8.22 -2.27
C ASP A 106 5.50 -9.72 -2.55
N GLY A 107 6.14 -10.06 -3.66
CA GLY A 107 6.54 -11.43 -3.97
C GLY A 107 7.75 -11.85 -3.13
N PHE A 108 8.06 -13.15 -3.17
CA PHE A 108 9.32 -13.69 -2.66
C PHE A 108 10.09 -14.37 -3.81
N PRO A 109 11.27 -13.86 -4.22
CA PRO A 109 11.97 -12.68 -3.67
C PRO A 109 11.25 -11.36 -3.98
N ARG A 110 11.52 -10.33 -3.15
CA ARG A 110 11.01 -8.97 -3.34
C ARG A 110 11.48 -8.42 -4.69
N ASP A 111 10.59 -7.72 -5.40
CA ASP A 111 10.94 -7.09 -6.68
C ASP A 111 12.03 -6.03 -6.45
N ALA A 112 12.96 -5.90 -7.40
CA ALA A 112 14.04 -4.91 -7.31
C ALA A 112 13.52 -3.46 -7.32
N ARG A 113 12.28 -3.23 -7.76
CA ARG A 113 11.58 -1.95 -7.71
C ARG A 113 10.66 -1.81 -6.49
N GLY A 114 10.65 -2.79 -5.58
CA GLY A 114 9.83 -2.80 -4.37
C GLY A 114 8.36 -2.45 -4.65
N CYS A 115 7.82 -1.49 -3.92
CA CYS A 115 6.42 -1.08 -4.10
C CYS A 115 6.14 -0.32 -5.40
N ALA A 116 7.16 0.15 -6.13
CA ALA A 116 6.96 0.71 -7.47
C ALA A 116 6.65 -0.37 -8.53
N ALA A 117 6.85 -1.66 -8.20
CA ALA A 117 6.37 -2.77 -9.03
C ALA A 117 4.86 -3.05 -8.86
N VAL A 118 4.24 -2.51 -7.81
CA VAL A 118 2.83 -2.75 -7.48
C VAL A 118 1.96 -1.75 -8.26
N PRO A 119 1.17 -2.21 -9.25
CA PRO A 119 0.40 -1.30 -10.10
C PRO A 119 -0.67 -0.50 -9.34
N GLU A 120 -1.11 -0.98 -8.18
CA GLU A 120 -2.06 -0.29 -7.30
C GLU A 120 -1.41 0.82 -6.45
N ILE A 121 -0.08 0.91 -6.42
CA ILE A 121 0.65 1.98 -5.74
C ILE A 121 1.11 2.99 -6.79
N PRO A 122 0.66 4.25 -6.70
CA PRO A 122 1.12 5.30 -7.60
C PRO A 122 2.65 5.44 -7.52
N ALA A 123 3.35 5.49 -8.65
CA ALA A 123 4.81 5.61 -8.70
C ALA A 123 5.34 6.80 -7.88
N ARG A 124 4.63 7.94 -7.92
CA ARG A 124 4.96 9.11 -7.09
C ARG A 124 4.87 8.86 -5.59
N LEU A 125 3.99 7.96 -5.16
CA LEU A 125 3.86 7.59 -3.76
C LEU A 125 4.93 6.56 -3.37
N ALA A 126 5.25 5.61 -4.26
CA ALA A 126 6.38 4.71 -4.09
C ALA A 126 7.70 5.48 -3.94
N GLU A 127 7.95 6.49 -4.78
CA GLU A 127 9.11 7.40 -4.66
C GLU A 127 9.16 8.08 -3.28
N LEU A 128 8.02 8.52 -2.74
CA LEU A 128 7.93 9.13 -1.40
C LEU A 128 8.19 8.14 -0.26
N TRP A 129 8.09 6.85 -0.54
CA TRP A 129 8.37 5.75 0.38
C TRP A 129 9.74 5.10 0.11
N ASP A 130 10.58 5.73 -0.72
CA ASP A 130 11.88 5.19 -1.16
C ASP A 130 11.74 3.79 -1.79
N ASP A 131 10.74 3.66 -2.66
CA ASP A 131 10.30 2.43 -3.33
C ASP A 131 10.00 1.27 -2.37
N CYS A 132 9.77 1.59 -1.09
CA CYS A 132 9.63 0.64 0.00
C CYS A 132 10.87 -0.25 0.19
N LEU A 133 12.00 0.15 -0.37
CA LEU A 133 13.30 -0.53 -0.34
C LEU A 133 14.20 -0.06 0.81
N ALA A 134 13.88 1.07 1.44
CA ALA A 134 14.63 1.63 2.58
C ALA A 134 14.72 0.72 3.81
N ARG A 135 14.13 -0.47 3.78
CA ARG A 135 14.08 -1.41 4.91
C ARG A 135 14.83 -2.69 4.59
N PRO A 136 15.61 -3.21 5.56
CA PRO A 136 16.35 -4.46 5.41
C PRO A 136 15.43 -5.66 5.23
#